data_AF-A6DUG5-F1
#
_entry.id   AF-A6DUG5-F1
#
_cell.length_a   1.000
_cell.length_b   1.000
_cell.length_c   1.000
_cell.angle_alpha   90.00
_cell.angle_beta   90.00
_cell.angle_gamma   90.00
#
_symmetry.space_group_name_H-M   'P 1'
#
loop_
_entity.id
_entity.type
_entity.pdbx_description
1 polymer ?
#
loop_
_entity_poly.entity_id
_entity_poly.type
_entity_poly.pdbx_seq_one_letter_code
_entity_poly.pdbx_strand_id
1 'polypeptide(L)' 'MKLIVAYIQPQKLNAVKQALYLKEISRMSITNALGAGQQGGYTENYRGVEIEVNLRKKVRIEIAINDSFV' A
#
# COMPACT_ATOMS: atom_id res chain seq x y z
N MET A 1 1.89 20.23 9.72
CA MET A 1 1.69 19.55 8.41
C MET A 1 2.20 18.13 8.55
N LYS A 2 1.43 17.12 8.09
CA LYS A 2 1.84 15.70 8.15
C LYS A 2 1.60 15.01 6.81
N LEU A 3 2.44 14.02 6.50
CA LEU A 3 2.25 13.13 5.35
C LEU A 3 1.90 11.74 5.86
N ILE A 4 0.69 11.28 5.56
CA ILE A 4 0.25 9.92 5.86
C ILE A 4 0.66 9.03 4.69
N VAL A 5 1.44 7.99 4.97
CA VAL A 5 1.80 6.94 4.02
C VAL A 5 1.18 5.64 4.48
N ALA A 6 0.31 5.07 3.65
CA ALA A 6 -0.38 3.82 3.94
C ALA A 6 -0.08 2.76 2.87
N TYR A 7 0.27 1.55 3.30
CA TYR A 7 0.42 0.39 2.42
C TYR A 7 -0.74 -0.57 2.63
N ILE A 8 -1.54 -0.78 1.59
CA ILE A 8 -2.75 -1.61 1.66
C ILE A 8 -2.73 -2.74 0.64
N GLN A 9 -3.65 -3.69 0.80
CA GLN A 9 -3.93 -4.68 -0.23
C GLN A 9 -4.59 -4.01 -1.45
N PRO A 10 -4.22 -4.37 -2.70
CA PRO A 10 -4.76 -3.72 -3.90
C PRO A 10 -6.29 -3.74 -4.00
N GLN A 11 -6.89 -4.88 -3.63
CA GLN A 11 -8.35 -5.09 -3.62
C GLN A 11 -9.12 -4.20 -2.63
N LYS A 12 -8.45 -3.57 -1.66
CA LYS A 12 -9.08 -2.63 -0.72
C LYS A 12 -9.07 -1.18 -1.20
N LEU A 13 -8.40 -0.87 -2.31
CA LEU A 13 -8.22 0.51 -2.78
C LEU A 13 -9.55 1.25 -2.96
N ASN A 14 -10.53 0.63 -3.61
CA ASN A 14 -11.82 1.28 -3.86
C ASN A 14 -12.57 1.62 -2.56
N ALA A 15 -12.62 0.67 -1.63
CA ALA A 15 -13.24 0.88 -0.32
C ALA A 15 -12.54 1.99 0.48
N VAL A 16 -11.22 2.05 0.45
CA VAL A 16 -10.45 3.12 1.11
C VAL A 16 -10.74 4.48 0.45
N LYS A 17 -10.76 4.56 -0.88
CA LYS A 17 -11.10 5.81 -1.59
C LYS A 17 -12.50 6.31 -1.22
N GLN A 18 -13.50 5.42 -1.20
CA GLN A 18 -14.87 5.79 -0.80
C GLN A 18 -14.93 6.33 0.63
N ALA A 19 -14.28 5.66 1.57
CA ALA A 19 -14.22 6.11 2.97
C ALA A 19 -13.53 7.48 3.12
N LEU A 20 -12.46 7.72 2.35
CA LEU A 20 -11.77 9.02 2.33
C LEU A 20 -12.63 10.12 1.71
N TYR A 21 -13.38 9.82 0.64
CA TYR A 21 -14.29 10.79 0.03
C TYR A 21 -15.44 11.21 0.95
N LEU A 22 -15.98 10.28 1.75
CA LEU A 22 -16.99 10.61 2.78
C LEU A 22 -16.46 11.54 3.87
N LYS A 23 -15.13 11.68 3.98
CA LYS A 23 -14.44 12.62 4.88
C LYS A 23 -13.86 13.83 4.14
N GLU A 24 -14.31 14.07 2.91
CA GLU A 24 -13.87 15.18 2.04
C GLU A 24 -12.36 15.14 1.70
N ILE A 25 -11.71 13.98 1.87
CA ILE A 25 -10.30 13.78 1.50
C ILE A 25 -10.25 13.29 0.05
N SER A 26 -10.08 14.23 -0.88
CA SER A 26 -10.01 13.92 -2.31
C SER A 26 -8.60 13.91 -2.89
N ARG A 27 -7.65 14.57 -2.21
CA ARG A 27 -6.27 14.75 -2.67
C ARG A 27 -5.38 13.63 -2.12
N MET A 28 -4.98 12.70 -3.00
CA MET A 28 -4.10 11.58 -2.65
C MET A 28 -3.26 11.16 -3.86
N SER A 29 -2.02 10.71 -3.60
CA SER A 29 -1.18 10.04 -4.59
C SER A 29 -1.21 8.54 -4.37
N ILE A 30 -1.28 7.78 -5.46
CA ILE A 30 -1.36 6.31 -5.43
C ILE A 30 -0.22 5.75 -6.27
N THR A 31 0.55 4.81 -5.71
CA THR A 31 1.66 4.16 -6.40
C THR A 31 1.62 2.65 -6.16
N ASN A 32 1.90 1.88 -7.21
CA ASN A 32 2.04 0.43 -7.09
C ASN A 32 3.34 0.10 -6.35
N ALA A 33 3.26 -0.82 -5.39
CA ALA A 33 4.40 -1.21 -4.58
C ALA A 33 4.47 -2.73 -4.42
N LEU A 34 5.66 -3.21 -4.07
CA LEU A 34 5.90 -4.56 -3.61
C LEU A 34 6.29 -4.49 -2.14
N GLY A 35 5.74 -5.39 -1.31
CA GLY A 35 6.01 -5.41 0.12
C GLY A 35 6.24 -6.81 0.64
N ALA A 36 7.28 -6.96 1.45
CA ALA A 36 7.50 -8.12 2.31
C ALA A 36 6.88 -7.84 3.69
N GLY A 37 6.18 -8.83 4.24
CA GLY A 37 5.60 -8.74 5.58
C GLY A 37 6.22 -9.77 6.52
N GLN A 38 5.71 -9.82 7.75
CA GLN A 38 6.18 -10.72 8.80
C GLN A 38 5.91 -12.21 8.51
N GLN A 39 5.08 -12.53 7.52
CA GLN A 39 4.71 -13.90 7.18
C GLN A 39 5.88 -14.76 6.69
N GLY A 40 7.06 -14.17 6.43
CA GLY A 40 8.17 -14.85 5.76
C GLY A 40 7.76 -15.14 4.32
N GLY A 41 8.59 -14.80 3.35
CA GLY A 41 8.29 -15.29 2.01
C GLY A 41 8.65 -16.76 1.87
N TYR A 42 8.42 -17.31 0.68
CA TYR A 42 8.79 -18.67 0.35
C TYR A 42 9.72 -18.66 -0.85
N THR A 43 10.70 -19.56 -0.84
CA THR A 43 11.62 -19.77 -1.95
C THR A 43 10.94 -20.63 -3.01
N GLU A 44 10.89 -20.15 -4.24
CA GLU A 44 10.38 -20.90 -5.38
C GLU A 44 11.55 -21.27 -6.30
N ASN A 45 11.67 -22.56 -6.62
CA ASN A 45 12.73 -23.07 -7.49
C ASN A 45 12.25 -23.08 -8.94
N TYR A 46 12.81 -22.22 -9.78
CA TYR A 46 12.52 -22.21 -11.23
C TYR A 46 13.80 -22.45 -12.03
N ARG A 47 13.84 -23.55 -12.79
CA ARG A 47 14.99 -23.94 -13.64
C ARG A 47 16.33 -24.00 -12.90
N GLY A 48 16.31 -24.46 -11.64
CA GLY A 48 17.52 -24.56 -10.81
C GLY A 48 18.00 -23.24 -10.21
N VAL A 49 17.22 -22.17 -10.33
CA VAL A 49 17.45 -20.90 -9.63
C VAL A 49 16.44 -20.77 -8.51
N GLU A 50 16.93 -20.62 -7.28
CA GLU A 50 16.11 -20.22 -6.13
C GLU A 50 15.71 -18.75 -6.28
N ILE A 51 14.41 -18.50 -6.39
CA ILE A 51 13.83 -17.16 -6.38
C ILE A 51 13.14 -16.97 -5.02
N GLU A 52 13.64 -16.06 -4.20
CA GLU A 52 12.90 -15.62 -3.01
C GLU A 52 11.65 -14.84 -3.43
N VAL A 53 10.49 -15.48 -3.37
CA VAL A 53 9.19 -14.85 -3.63
C VAL A 53 8.66 -14.28 -2.32
N ASN A 54 9.33 -13.23 -1.85
CA ASN A 54 9.00 -12.60 -0.56
C ASN A 54 8.15 -11.34 -0.71
N LEU A 55 7.89 -10.92 -1.94
CA LEU A 55 7.26 -9.64 -2.26
C LEU A 55 5.83 -9.82 -2.77
N ARG A 56 4.85 -9.30 -2.01
CA ARG A 56 3.45 -9.25 -2.43
C ARG A 56 3.09 -7.89 -3.01
N LYS A 57 2.19 -7.88 -3.99
CA LYS A 57 1.62 -6.64 -4.54
C LYS A 57 0.89 -5.86 -3.44
N LYS A 58 1.22 -4.58 -3.34
CA LYS A 58 0.63 -3.61 -2.43
C LYS A 58 0.32 -2.33 -3.21
N VAL A 59 -0.52 -1.50 -2.61
CA VAL A 59 -0.75 -0.13 -3.08
C VAL A 59 -0.29 0.81 -1.97
N ARG A 60 0.59 1.75 -2.32
CA ARG A 60 1.00 2.86 -1.46
C ARG A 60 0.06 4.02 -1.72
N ILE A 61 -0.51 4.56 -0.66
CA ILE A 61 -1.34 5.78 -0.68
C ILE A 61 -0.61 6.83 0.13
N GLU A 62 -0.49 8.03 -0.44
CA GLU A 62 0.15 9.18 0.20
C GLU A 62 -0.84 10.34 0.26
N ILE A 63 -1.04 10.88 1.46
CA ILE A 63 -2.00 11.95 1.73
C ILE A 63 -1.32 13.00 2.60
N ALA A 64 -1.20 14.22 2.09
CA ALA A 64 -0.74 15.36 2.86
C ALA A 64 -1.92 15.98 3.61
N ILE A 65 -1.77 16.18 4.92
CA ILE A 65 -2.77 16.79 5.79
C ILE A 65 -2.21 18.00 6.54
N ASN A 66 -3.08 18.98 6.77
CA ASN A 66 -2.79 20.14 7.62
C ASN A 66 -3.03 19.78 9.09
N ASP A 67 -2.41 20.51 10.02
CA ASP A 67 -2.59 20.23 11.46
C ASP A 67 -4.02 20.49 11.93
N SER A 68 -4.77 21.34 11.21
CA SER A 68 -6.20 21.58 11.46
C SER A 68 -7.11 20.39 11.18
N PHE A 69 -6.60 19.34 10.52
CA PHE A 69 -7.35 18.13 10.17
C PHE A 69 -7.01 16.96 11.11
N VAL A 70 -5.98 17.09 11.95
CA VAL A 70 -5.60 16.13 13.00
C VAL A 70 -6.49 16.36 14.23
#